data_AF-A0A9C9TAK3-F1
#
_entry.id   AF-A0A9C9TAK3-F1
#
_cell.length_a   1.000
_cell.length_b   1.000
_cell.length_c   1.000
_cell.angle_alpha   90.00
_cell.angle_beta   90.00
_cell.angle_gamma   90.00
#
_symmetry.space_group_name_H-M   'P 1'
#
loop_
_entity.id
_entity.type
_entity.pdbx_description
1 polymer ?
#
loop_
_entity_poly.entity_id
_entity_poly.type
_entity_poly.pdbx_seq_one_letter_code
_entity_poly.pdbx_strand_id
1 'polypeptide(L)'
;GYMGIKAPGTLNHRYIFEDVPMSLVPIASLGESYGVSVRGMDSLIRMACIIHGTDYWRRGRTIEKLGMKGLTIEEIHAYVHHGVLHED
;
A
#
# COMPACT_ATOMS: atom_id res chain seq x y z
N GLY A 1 17.77 -22.00 -5.10
CA GLY A 1 16.36 -21.70 -5.45
C GLY A 1 15.46 -22.02 -4.26
N TYR A 2 14.16 -21.67 -4.33
CA TYR A 2 13.16 -21.76 -3.24
C TYR A 2 12.80 -23.18 -2.73
N MET A 3 13.54 -24.22 -3.13
CA MET A 3 13.31 -25.59 -2.69
C MET A 3 13.48 -25.70 -1.17
N GLY A 4 12.43 -26.15 -0.48
CA GLY A 4 12.40 -26.32 0.98
C GLY A 4 11.79 -25.15 1.77
N ILE A 5 11.53 -24.01 1.13
CA ILE A 5 10.83 -22.88 1.79
C ILE A 5 9.33 -23.18 1.79
N LYS A 6 8.74 -23.28 2.98
CA LYS A 6 7.30 -23.53 3.17
C LYS A 6 6.57 -22.23 3.48
N ALA A 7 5.30 -22.16 3.06
CA ALA A 7 4.40 -21.14 3.55
C ALA A 7 4.20 -21.28 5.07
N PRO A 8 3.95 -20.18 5.79
CA PRO A 8 3.58 -20.22 7.18
C PRO A 8 2.32 -21.07 7.39
N GLY A 9 2.27 -21.82 8.51
CA GLY A 9 1.09 -22.62 8.87
C GLY A 9 -0.07 -21.82 9.45
N THR A 10 0.01 -20.49 9.44
CA THR A 10 -0.98 -19.59 10.04
C THR A 10 -1.16 -18.35 9.16
N LEU A 11 -2.37 -17.79 9.19
CA LEU A 11 -2.68 -16.53 8.52
C LEU A 11 -2.15 -15.32 9.31
N ASN A 12 -1.98 -15.45 10.63
CA ASN A 12 -1.33 -14.42 11.45
C ASN A 12 0.18 -14.41 11.22
N HIS A 13 0.59 -13.89 10.06
CA HIS A 13 1.97 -13.85 9.61
C HIS A 13 2.27 -12.52 8.91
N ARG A 14 3.55 -12.13 8.89
CA ARG A 14 3.99 -10.84 8.34
C ARG A 14 3.61 -10.65 6.87
N TYR A 15 3.49 -11.74 6.12
CA TYR A 15 3.01 -11.73 4.73
C TYR A 15 1.63 -11.08 4.55
N ILE A 16 0.85 -10.95 5.63
CA ILE A 16 -0.42 -10.23 5.61
C ILE A 16 -0.30 -8.95 6.43
N PHE A 17 0.07 -9.02 7.71
CA PHE A 17 0.00 -7.82 8.57
C PHE A 17 1.09 -6.77 8.31
N GLU A 18 2.15 -7.11 7.55
CA GLU A 18 3.16 -6.17 7.06
C GLU A 18 2.88 -5.80 5.60
N ASP A 19 2.78 -6.79 4.70
CA ASP A 19 2.68 -6.52 3.25
C ASP A 19 1.37 -5.84 2.84
N VAL A 20 0.24 -6.14 3.48
CA VAL A 20 -1.04 -5.50 3.13
C VAL A 20 -1.01 -4.01 3.47
N PRO A 21 -0.75 -3.57 4.72
CA PRO A 21 -0.73 -2.15 5.05
C PRO A 21 0.48 -1.37 4.52
N MET A 22 1.62 -2.04 4.29
CA MET A 22 2.88 -1.36 3.89
C MET A 22 3.17 -1.43 2.39
N SER A 23 2.56 -2.37 1.66
CA SER A 23 2.76 -2.54 0.21
C SER A 23 1.45 -2.40 -0.57
N LEU A 24 0.45 -3.25 -0.33
CA LEU A 24 -0.79 -3.23 -1.14
C LEU A 24 -1.59 -1.94 -0.97
N VAL A 25 -1.81 -1.49 0.26
CA VAL A 25 -2.56 -0.25 0.53
C VAL A 25 -1.89 0.99 -0.10
N PRO A 26 -0.57 1.24 0.04
CA PRO A 26 0.05 2.38 -0.62
C PRO A 26 -0.01 2.30 -2.15
N ILE A 27 0.21 1.13 -2.75
CA ILE A 27 0.16 0.97 -4.21
C ILE A 27 -1.28 1.16 -4.71
N ALA A 28 -2.27 0.59 -4.03
CA ALA A 28 -3.68 0.74 -4.39
C ALA A 28 -4.15 2.20 -4.23
N SER A 29 -3.78 2.86 -3.14
CA SER A 29 -4.12 4.27 -2.88
C SER A 29 -3.50 5.20 -3.92
N LEU A 30 -2.27 4.94 -4.35
CA LEU A 30 -1.62 5.68 -5.42
C LEU A 30 -2.35 5.47 -6.76
N GLY A 31 -2.60 4.22 -7.13
CA GLY A 31 -3.30 3.89 -8.38
C GLY A 31 -4.68 4.53 -8.47
N GLU A 32 -5.46 4.46 -7.39
CA GLU A 32 -6.79 5.09 -7.32
C GLU A 32 -6.72 6.62 -7.52
N SER A 33 -5.72 7.27 -6.93
CA SER A 33 -5.55 8.74 -7.02
C SER A 33 -5.25 9.24 -8.44
N TYR A 34 -4.69 8.39 -9.30
CA TYR A 34 -4.32 8.74 -10.68
C TYR A 34 -5.12 7.95 -11.73
N GLY A 35 -6.29 7.43 -11.36
CA GLY A 35 -7.23 6.83 -12.32
C GLY A 35 -6.84 5.44 -12.82
N VAL A 36 -5.89 4.76 -12.16
CA VAL A 36 -5.53 3.37 -12.47
C VAL A 36 -6.49 2.42 -11.76
N SER A 37 -7.01 1.43 -12.47
CA SER A 37 -7.87 0.41 -11.88
C SER A 37 -7.08 -0.48 -10.90
N VAL A 38 -7.53 -0.54 -9.65
CA VAL A 38 -6.89 -1.31 -8.57
C VAL A 38 -7.75 -2.46 -8.05
N ARG A 39 -8.77 -2.88 -8.81
CA ARG A 39 -9.80 -3.85 -8.37
C ARG A 39 -9.23 -5.17 -7.82
N GLY A 40 -8.15 -5.67 -8.42
CA GLY A 40 -7.46 -6.86 -7.94
C GLY A 40 -6.83 -6.67 -6.56
N MET A 41 -6.12 -5.56 -6.36
CA MET A 41 -5.51 -5.21 -5.07
C MET A 41 -6.57 -4.92 -4.01
N ASP A 42 -7.62 -4.16 -4.34
CA ASP A 42 -8.72 -3.88 -3.40
C ASP A 42 -9.40 -5.18 -2.93
N SER A 43 -9.62 -6.14 -3.83
CA SER A 43 -10.18 -7.46 -3.46
C SER A 43 -9.29 -8.22 -2.48
N LEU A 44 -7.96 -8.21 -2.68
CA LEU A 44 -6.99 -8.83 -1.77
C LEU A 44 -6.95 -8.13 -0.41
N ILE A 45 -6.94 -6.79 -0.39
CA ILE A 45 -6.95 -5.99 0.85
C ILE A 45 -8.23 -6.29 1.65
N ARG A 46 -9.39 -6.35 1.00
CA ARG A 46 -10.67 -6.70 1.65
C ARG A 46 -10.63 -8.09 2.27
N MET A 47 -10.12 -9.09 1.56
CA MET A 47 -9.97 -10.44 2.13
C MET A 47 -9.05 -10.44 3.35
N ALA A 48 -7.91 -9.74 3.29
CA ALA A 48 -7.02 -9.61 4.43
C ALA A 48 -7.70 -8.92 5.63
N CYS A 49 -8.49 -7.88 5.39
CA CYS A 49 -9.27 -7.22 6.44
C CYS A 49 -10.23 -8.18 7.15
N ILE A 50 -10.95 -9.02 6.38
CA ILE A 50 -11.89 -10.01 6.91
C ILE A 50 -11.14 -11.08 7.72
N ILE A 51 -10.08 -11.66 7.14
CA ILE A 51 -9.31 -12.74 7.76
C ILE A 51 -8.69 -12.29 9.10
N HIS A 52 -8.21 -11.05 9.18
CA HIS A 52 -7.57 -10.52 10.38
C HIS A 52 -8.48 -9.69 11.29
N GLY A 53 -9.76 -9.52 10.94
CA GLY A 53 -10.69 -8.69 11.70
C GLY A 53 -10.18 -7.26 11.91
N THR A 54 -9.50 -6.69 10.90
CA THR A 54 -8.86 -5.38 10.99
C THR A 54 -9.09 -4.56 9.74
N ASP A 55 -9.13 -3.24 9.86
CA ASP A 55 -9.19 -2.35 8.71
C ASP A 55 -7.78 -1.96 8.25
N TYR A 56 -7.32 -2.55 7.15
CA TYR A 56 -6.03 -2.24 6.55
C TYR A 56 -6.00 -0.94 5.76
N TRP A 57 -7.13 -0.45 5.24
CA TRP A 57 -7.19 0.88 4.65
C TRP A 57 -6.96 1.95 5.72
N ARG A 58 -7.60 1.78 6.89
CA ARG A 58 -7.38 2.67 8.04
C ARG A 58 -6.01 2.52 8.67
N ARG A 59 -5.36 1.35 8.63
CA ARG A 59 -4.03 1.14 9.25
C ARG A 59 -2.85 1.41 8.31
N GLY A 60 -3.01 1.12 7.03
CA GLY A 60 -1.95 1.18 6.03
C GLY A 60 -1.59 2.60 5.62
N ARG A 61 -0.53 2.70 4.82
CA ARG A 61 0.02 3.96 4.31
C ARG A 61 -0.73 4.38 3.05
N THR A 62 -1.76 5.20 3.17
CA THR A 62 -2.44 5.81 2.02
C THR A 62 -1.63 6.99 1.48
N ILE A 63 -1.93 7.46 0.26
CA ILE A 63 -1.31 8.65 -0.32
C ILE A 63 -1.44 9.88 0.59
N GLU A 64 -2.56 9.98 1.32
CA GLU A 64 -2.82 11.02 2.31
C GLU A 64 -1.87 10.95 3.50
N LYS A 65 -1.68 9.75 4.07
CA LYS A 65 -0.73 9.56 5.19
C LYS A 65 0.73 9.70 4.78
N LEU A 66 1.01 9.51 3.49
CA LEU A 66 2.34 9.74 2.93
C LEU A 66 2.58 11.22 2.59
N GLY A 67 1.59 12.10 2.78
CA GLY A 67 1.72 13.53 2.50
C GLY A 67 1.73 13.87 1.00
N MET A 68 1.24 12.95 0.15
CA MET A 68 1.27 13.09 -1.32
C MET A 68 -0.11 13.34 -1.93
N LYS A 69 -1.15 13.52 -1.11
CA LYS A 69 -2.51 13.75 -1.60
C LYS A 69 -2.57 15.08 -2.34
N GLY A 70 -3.07 15.05 -3.57
CA GLY A 70 -3.27 16.23 -4.41
C GLY A 70 -2.02 16.67 -5.19
N LEU A 71 -0.87 16.02 -5.00
CA LEU A 71 0.32 16.30 -5.79
C LEU A 71 0.13 15.84 -7.24
N THR A 72 0.80 16.49 -8.17
CA THR A 72 0.99 15.98 -9.53
C THR A 72 2.03 14.85 -9.54
N ILE A 73 2.12 14.12 -10.65
CA ILE A 73 3.15 13.09 -10.82
C ILE A 73 4.54 13.73 -10.77
N GLU A 74 4.71 14.90 -11.38
CA GLU A 74 5.95 15.66 -11.38
C GLU A 74 6.37 16.07 -9.96
N GLU A 75 5.43 16.56 -9.15
CA GLU A 75 5.68 16.91 -7.74
C GLU A 75 6.03 15.69 -6.90
N ILE A 76 5.38 14.53 -7.12
CA ILE A 76 5.76 13.27 -6.46
C ILE A 76 7.19 12.89 -6.84
N HIS A 77 7.55 12.96 -8.12
CA HIS A 77 8.91 12.66 -8.57
C HIS A 77 9.93 13.58 -7.88
N ALA A 78 9.69 14.89 -7.86
CA ALA A 78 10.53 15.85 -7.16
C ALA A 78 10.65 15.53 -5.67
N TYR A 79 9.52 15.27 -5.00
CA TYR A 79 9.47 14.96 -3.57
C TYR A 79 10.28 13.72 -3.22
N VAL A 80 10.18 12.64 -4.00
CA VAL A 80 10.93 11.40 -3.76
C VAL A 80 12.44 11.60 -3.98
N HIS A 81 12.84 12.47 -4.92
CA HIS A 81 14.26 12.73 -5.19
C HIS A 81 14.92 13.70 -4.20
N HIS A 82 14.18 14.68 -3.70
CA HIS A 82 14.73 15.77 -2.90
C HIS A 82 14.34 15.72 -1.42
N GLY A 83 13.30 14.95 -1.07
CA GLY A 83 12.76 14.85 0.29
C GLY A 83 11.97 16.07 0.75
N VAL A 84 11.82 17.09 -0.10
CA VAL A 84 11.05 18.31 0.13
C VAL A 84 10.25 18.67 -1.13
N LEU A 85 9.08 19.25 -0.96
CA LEU A 85 8.38 19.92 -2.05
C LEU A 85 9.06 21.28 -2.23
N HIS A 86 9.41 21.67 -3.46
CA HIS A 86 9.89 23.02 -3.70
C HIS A 86 8.75 23.99 -3.38
N GLU A 87 8.91 24.78 -2.32
CA GLU A 87 8.07 25.95 -2.08
C GLU A 87 8.53 27.04 -3.07
N ASP A 88 7.59 27.60 -3.83
CA ASP A 88 7.82 28.80 -4.64
C ASP A 88 8.27 29.99 -3.77
#